data_AF-A0A8T7C873-F1
#
_entry.id   AF-A0A8T7C873-F1
#
_cell.length_a   1.000
_cell.length_b   1.000
_cell.length_c   1.000
_cell.angle_alpha   90.00
_cell.angle_beta   90.00
_cell.angle_gamma   90.00
#
_symmetry.space_group_name_H-M   'P 1'
#
loop_
_entity.id
_entity.type
_entity.pdbx_description
1 polymer ?
#
loop_
_entity_poly.entity_id
_entity_poly.type
_entity_poly.pdbx_seq_one_letter_code
_entity_poly.pdbx_strand_id
1 'polypeptide(L)'
;MASSVPDKLRLLLLAAALPALSWAQLAGPGLPISLDADSSEFDRKNNVMIFNQISIRQGDLTISANQARSSNLDFGNAEWVFSGNVLIEGLDTRLRASTATLRFVNHDLRSARIAGKPAAFEQERAEFDEPVRGSASVMEYDLAAKLIKMSGSAWLQEGNNEILGEVIAYNIAEQRVIATSDEAGSQRVQITITPDENTRIEIPKPPVDK
;
A
#
# COMPACT_ATOMS: atom_id res chain seq x y z
N MET A 1 41.86 37.50 -11.18
CA MET A 1 42.12 36.53 -10.09
C MET A 1 40.76 36.27 -9.46
N ALA A 2 40.10 35.18 -9.89
CA ALA A 2 39.96 33.92 -9.13
C ALA A 2 39.05 34.14 -7.91
N SER A 3 37.97 33.42 -7.61
CA SER A 3 37.45 32.08 -7.97
C SER A 3 36.02 32.04 -7.35
N SER A 4 34.94 31.63 -8.05
CA SER A 4 34.27 30.30 -7.97
C SER A 4 34.01 29.80 -6.53
N VAL A 5 32.85 29.33 -6.06
CA VAL A 5 31.62 28.69 -6.61
C VAL A 5 30.47 28.91 -5.57
N PRO A 6 29.18 28.94 -5.96
CA PRO A 6 28.04 29.01 -5.03
C PRO A 6 27.64 27.61 -4.54
N ASP A 7 27.38 27.44 -3.25
CA ASP A 7 26.92 26.15 -2.74
C ASP A 7 26.01 26.31 -1.53
N LYS A 8 24.73 26.03 -1.75
CA LYS A 8 23.92 25.07 -0.98
C LYS A 8 22.48 25.18 -1.45
N LEU A 9 22.15 24.24 -2.33
CA LEU A 9 20.82 23.72 -2.60
C LEU A 9 20.01 23.74 -1.28
N ARG A 10 19.02 24.62 -1.20
CA ARG A 10 17.96 24.48 -0.18
C ARG A 10 17.14 23.28 -0.61
N LEU A 11 17.54 22.10 -0.12
CA LEU A 11 16.68 20.94 -0.08
C LEU A 11 15.45 21.35 0.74
N LEU A 12 14.36 21.70 0.08
CA LEU A 12 13.05 21.73 0.72
C LEU A 12 12.75 20.28 1.10
N LEU A 13 13.13 19.91 2.32
CA LEU A 13 12.45 18.87 3.07
C LEU A 13 11.02 19.36 3.26
N LEU A 14 10.17 19.07 2.27
CA LEU A 14 8.74 19.24 2.44
C LEU A 14 8.34 18.19 3.48
N ALA A 15 8.16 18.66 4.71
CA ALA A 15 7.51 17.92 5.77
C ALA A 15 6.09 17.61 5.30
N ALA A 16 5.93 16.46 4.65
CA ALA A 16 4.62 15.86 4.50
C ALA A 16 4.17 15.53 5.92
N ALA A 17 3.28 16.35 6.47
CA ALA A 17 2.39 15.89 7.51
C ALA A 17 1.56 14.77 6.88
N LEU A 18 2.11 13.56 6.74
CA LEU A 18 1.24 12.45 6.43
C LEU A 18 0.33 12.32 7.63
N PRO A 19 -1.00 12.42 7.45
CA PRO A 19 -1.88 11.87 8.46
C PRO A 19 -1.37 10.45 8.64
N ALA A 20 -1.04 10.10 9.89
CA ALA A 20 -0.57 8.78 10.23
C ALA A 20 -1.43 7.78 9.46
N LEU A 21 -0.83 7.09 8.48
CA LEU A 21 -1.50 6.04 7.73
C LEU A 21 -2.07 5.11 8.78
N SER A 22 -3.38 5.23 8.99
CA SER A 22 -4.07 4.68 10.14
C SER A 22 -4.32 3.19 9.94
N TRP A 23 -3.48 2.50 9.17
CA TRP A 23 -3.46 1.05 9.13
C TRP A 23 -3.11 0.47 10.51
N ALA A 24 -2.40 1.24 11.34
CA ALA A 24 -2.12 0.89 12.73
C ALA A 24 -3.29 1.14 13.70
N GLN A 25 -4.39 1.79 13.27
CA GLN A 25 -5.52 2.11 14.16
C GLN A 25 -6.89 1.63 13.65
N LEU A 26 -7.01 1.18 12.39
CA LEU A 26 -8.30 0.85 11.77
C LEU A 26 -8.64 -0.66 11.73
N ALA A 27 -7.72 -1.53 12.14
CA ALA A 27 -8.05 -2.80 12.78
C ALA A 27 -7.84 -2.61 14.29
N GLY A 28 -8.75 -1.86 14.91
CA GLY A 28 -8.69 -1.67 16.36
C GLY A 28 -8.95 -3.02 17.06
N PRO A 29 -8.07 -3.48 17.96
CA PRO A 29 -8.33 -4.70 18.74
C PRO A 29 -9.71 -4.58 19.41
N GLY A 30 -10.60 -5.54 19.11
CA GLY A 30 -11.90 -5.67 19.78
C GLY A 30 -13.15 -5.38 18.94
N LEU A 31 -13.04 -4.94 17.68
CA LEU A 31 -14.22 -4.89 16.79
C LEU A 31 -14.64 -6.30 16.36
N PRO A 32 -15.95 -6.59 16.25
CA PRO A 32 -16.44 -7.91 15.83
C PRO A 32 -16.01 -8.22 14.40
N ILE A 33 -15.57 -9.46 14.18
CA ILE A 33 -15.29 -10.00 12.84
C ILE A 33 -16.55 -10.72 12.37
N SER A 34 -17.14 -10.28 11.27
CA SER A 34 -18.23 -10.98 10.60
C SER A 34 -17.71 -11.69 9.35
N LEU A 35 -18.14 -12.93 9.14
CA LEU A 35 -17.82 -13.74 7.97
C LEU A 35 -19.12 -14.22 7.34
N ASP A 36 -19.28 -13.95 6.05
CA ASP A 36 -20.37 -14.41 5.19
C ASP A 36 -19.78 -15.22 4.01
N ALA A 37 -20.47 -16.28 3.60
CA ALA A 37 -20.06 -17.12 2.47
C ALA A 37 -21.26 -17.92 1.92
N ASP A 38 -21.27 -18.18 0.62
CA ASP A 38 -22.28 -19.03 -0.03
C ASP A 38 -22.24 -20.47 0.48
N SER A 39 -21.05 -20.97 0.83
CA SER A 39 -20.87 -22.32 1.37
C SER A 39 -19.59 -22.43 2.20
N SER A 40 -19.60 -23.38 3.14
CA SER A 40 -18.44 -23.78 3.93
C SER A 40 -18.27 -25.29 3.91
N GLU A 41 -17.05 -25.76 3.63
CA GLU A 41 -16.67 -27.16 3.71
C GLU A 41 -15.52 -27.32 4.71
N PHE A 42 -15.48 -28.46 5.41
CA PHE A 42 -14.37 -28.81 6.30
C PHE A 42 -13.71 -30.10 5.82
N ASP A 43 -12.53 -29.96 5.21
CA ASP A 43 -11.66 -31.07 4.87
C ASP A 43 -10.98 -31.59 6.15
N ARG A 44 -11.58 -32.62 6.73
CA ARG A 44 -11.09 -33.26 7.96
C ARG A 44 -9.71 -33.89 7.82
N LYS A 45 -9.33 -34.35 6.61
CA LYS A 45 -8.04 -35.01 6.39
C LYS A 45 -6.91 -34.00 6.48
N ASN A 46 -7.12 -32.83 5.89
CA ASN A 46 -6.13 -31.76 5.87
C ASN A 46 -6.31 -30.74 7.01
N ASN A 47 -7.40 -30.85 7.78
CA ASN A 47 -7.80 -29.90 8.82
C ASN A 47 -7.90 -28.46 8.27
N VAL A 48 -8.59 -28.33 7.13
CA VAL A 48 -8.77 -27.06 6.42
C VAL A 48 -10.24 -26.79 6.23
N MET A 49 -10.68 -25.58 6.58
CA MET A 49 -11.97 -25.04 6.21
C MET A 49 -11.85 -24.29 4.88
N ILE A 50 -12.83 -24.48 4.01
CA ILE A 50 -12.91 -23.89 2.68
C ILE A 50 -14.23 -23.14 2.58
N PHE A 51 -14.17 -21.88 2.16
CA PHE A 51 -15.33 -21.00 1.99
C PHE A 51 -15.41 -20.55 0.55
N ASN A 52 -16.59 -20.61 -0.09
CA ASN A 52 -16.80 -20.09 -1.44
C ASN A 52 -17.63 -18.81 -1.41
N GLN A 53 -17.28 -17.83 -2.27
CA GLN A 53 -17.85 -16.47 -2.30
C GLN A 53 -17.84 -15.84 -0.90
N ILE A 54 -16.65 -15.70 -0.33
CA ILE A 54 -16.49 -15.20 1.04
C ILE A 54 -16.45 -13.68 1.07
N SER A 55 -17.04 -13.11 2.12
CA SER A 55 -16.83 -11.73 2.55
C SER A 55 -16.54 -11.70 4.06
N ILE A 56 -15.43 -11.10 4.45
CA ILE A 56 -15.08 -10.83 5.85
C ILE A 56 -15.14 -9.33 6.06
N ARG A 57 -15.70 -8.90 7.19
CA ARG A 57 -15.73 -7.50 7.59
C ARG A 57 -15.33 -7.33 9.06
N GLN A 58 -14.49 -6.33 9.32
CA GLN A 58 -14.11 -5.88 10.65
C GLN A 58 -13.98 -4.35 10.65
N GLY A 59 -14.96 -3.65 11.21
CA GLY A 59 -15.03 -2.18 11.10
C GLY A 59 -15.14 -1.74 9.64
N ASP A 60 -14.16 -0.95 9.20
CA ASP A 60 -14.03 -0.45 7.82
C ASP A 60 -13.26 -1.41 6.90
N LEU A 61 -12.56 -2.41 7.46
CA LEU A 61 -11.86 -3.42 6.67
C LEU A 61 -12.88 -4.43 6.14
N THR A 62 -12.91 -4.59 4.82
CA THR A 62 -13.65 -5.64 4.12
C THR A 62 -12.70 -6.43 3.23
N ILE A 63 -12.80 -7.76 3.25
CA ILE A 63 -12.04 -8.66 2.39
C ILE A 63 -13.04 -9.58 1.69
N SER A 64 -13.04 -9.59 0.36
CA SER A 64 -13.86 -10.50 -0.44
C SER A 64 -13.04 -11.27 -1.46
N ALA A 65 -13.45 -12.50 -1.75
CA ALA A 65 -12.79 -13.37 -2.72
C ALA A 65 -13.72 -14.51 -3.18
N ASN A 66 -13.36 -15.14 -4.31
CA ASN A 66 -14.07 -16.32 -4.78
C ASN A 66 -13.95 -17.50 -3.81
N GLN A 67 -12.79 -17.65 -3.14
CA GLN A 67 -12.57 -18.69 -2.16
C GLN A 67 -11.60 -18.24 -1.06
N ALA A 68 -11.84 -18.72 0.17
CA ALA A 68 -10.88 -18.64 1.27
C ALA A 68 -10.62 -19.99 1.92
N ARG A 69 -9.43 -20.14 2.49
CA ARG A 69 -9.03 -21.31 3.28
C ARG A 69 -8.38 -20.89 4.60
N SER A 70 -8.70 -21.59 5.68
CA SER A 70 -8.02 -21.44 6.96
C SER A 70 -8.11 -22.72 7.80
N SER A 71 -7.22 -22.88 8.78
CA SER A 71 -7.21 -24.00 9.72
C SER A 71 -8.03 -23.74 11.00
N ASN A 72 -8.40 -22.50 11.27
CA ASN A 72 -9.27 -22.12 12.40
C ASN A 72 -10.11 -20.86 12.07
N LEU A 73 -11.12 -20.60 12.91
CA LEU A 73 -12.05 -19.47 12.79
C LEU A 73 -11.83 -18.40 13.87
N ASP A 74 -10.95 -18.65 14.82
CA ASP A 74 -10.82 -17.78 15.99
C ASP A 74 -10.07 -16.48 15.69
N PHE A 75 -9.39 -16.38 14.53
CA PHE A 75 -8.50 -15.26 14.17
C PHE A 75 -7.41 -14.98 15.22
N GLY A 76 -7.28 -15.80 16.26
CA GLY A 76 -6.34 -15.62 17.36
C GLY A 76 -4.93 -16.01 16.95
N ASN A 77 -4.79 -17.14 16.27
CA ASN A 77 -3.54 -17.53 15.59
C ASN A 77 -3.91 -18.21 14.28
N ALA A 78 -4.27 -17.40 13.29
CA ALA A 78 -4.86 -17.87 12.05
C ALA A 78 -4.02 -17.45 10.85
N GLU A 79 -3.93 -18.34 9.86
CA GLU A 79 -3.54 -17.98 8.51
C GLU A 79 -4.75 -18.17 7.59
N TRP A 80 -5.06 -17.13 6.82
CA TRP A 80 -6.15 -17.11 5.85
C TRP A 80 -5.57 -16.93 4.45
N VAL A 81 -5.93 -17.82 3.54
CA VAL A 81 -5.53 -17.76 2.13
C VAL A 81 -6.76 -17.52 1.28
N PHE A 82 -6.83 -16.34 0.66
CA PHE A 82 -7.87 -15.90 -0.26
C PHE A 82 -7.39 -16.09 -1.69
N SER A 83 -8.29 -16.53 -2.57
CA SER A 83 -7.97 -16.76 -3.98
C SER A 83 -9.14 -16.42 -4.90
N GLY A 84 -8.81 -15.85 -6.05
CA GLY A 84 -9.75 -15.42 -7.08
C GLY A 84 -10.42 -14.10 -6.74
N ASN A 85 -10.27 -13.09 -7.61
CA ASN A 85 -10.88 -11.76 -7.49
C ASN A 85 -10.79 -11.16 -6.08
N VAL A 86 -9.61 -11.23 -5.46
CA VAL A 86 -9.43 -10.74 -4.10
C VAL A 86 -9.56 -9.22 -4.12
N LEU A 87 -10.49 -8.71 -3.33
CA LEU A 87 -10.73 -7.28 -3.11
C LEU A 87 -10.63 -7.00 -1.60
N ILE A 88 -9.71 -6.12 -1.23
CA ILE A 88 -9.55 -5.63 0.14
C ILE A 88 -9.88 -4.15 0.14
N GLU A 89 -10.81 -3.73 0.98
CA GLU A 89 -11.24 -2.34 1.12
C GLU A 89 -11.06 -1.93 2.57
N GLY A 90 -10.43 -0.77 2.79
CA GLY A 90 -10.37 -0.08 4.07
C GLY A 90 -11.04 1.29 3.97
N LEU A 91 -10.80 2.16 4.96
CA LEU A 91 -11.43 3.48 5.04
C LEU A 91 -11.21 4.35 3.78
N ASP A 92 -9.98 4.39 3.28
CA ASP A 92 -9.53 5.23 2.16
C ASP A 92 -8.75 4.43 1.10
N THR A 93 -8.65 3.11 1.29
CA THR A 93 -7.74 2.25 0.54
C THR A 93 -8.50 1.11 -0.12
N ARG A 94 -8.23 0.85 -1.39
CA ARG A 94 -8.74 -0.30 -2.12
C ARG A 94 -7.59 -1.07 -2.75
N LEU A 95 -7.60 -2.39 -2.61
CA LEU A 95 -6.59 -3.29 -3.15
C LEU A 95 -7.24 -4.45 -3.92
N ARG A 96 -6.66 -4.78 -5.07
CA ARG A 96 -7.11 -5.88 -5.95
C ARG A 96 -5.96 -6.83 -6.24
N ALA A 97 -6.23 -8.14 -6.17
CA ALA A 97 -5.22 -9.17 -6.37
C ALA A 97 -5.83 -10.51 -6.83
N SER A 98 -4.97 -11.43 -7.25
CA SER A 98 -5.38 -12.81 -7.54
C SER A 98 -5.42 -13.65 -6.27
N THR A 99 -4.51 -13.40 -5.32
CA THR A 99 -4.43 -14.10 -4.03
C THR A 99 -4.01 -13.16 -2.92
N ALA A 100 -4.47 -13.43 -1.70
CA ALA A 100 -3.94 -12.80 -0.49
C ALA A 100 -3.76 -13.84 0.62
N THR A 101 -2.65 -13.75 1.35
CA THR A 101 -2.38 -14.53 2.55
C THR A 101 -2.29 -13.57 3.73
N LEU A 102 -3.21 -13.71 4.69
CA LEU A 102 -3.28 -12.87 5.88
C LEU A 102 -2.96 -13.71 7.12
N ARG A 103 -2.06 -13.22 7.96
CA ARG A 103 -1.69 -13.89 9.21
C ARG A 103 -2.13 -13.04 10.39
N PHE A 104 -2.90 -13.63 11.29
CA PHE A 104 -3.40 -13.01 12.50
C PHE A 104 -2.73 -13.60 13.74
N VAL A 105 -2.44 -12.74 14.71
CA VAL A 105 -1.89 -13.11 16.03
C VAL A 105 -2.60 -12.27 17.08
N ASN A 106 -3.11 -12.91 18.13
CA ASN A 106 -3.94 -12.30 19.16
C ASN A 106 -5.16 -11.53 18.62
N HIS A 107 -5.75 -11.99 17.50
CA HIS A 107 -6.85 -11.33 16.78
C HIS A 107 -6.45 -10.08 15.99
N ASP A 108 -5.16 -9.74 15.97
CA ASP A 108 -4.62 -8.62 15.19
C ASP A 108 -3.93 -9.11 13.92
N LEU A 109 -4.13 -8.42 12.81
CA LEU A 109 -3.43 -8.71 11.55
C LEU A 109 -1.94 -8.46 11.74
N ARG A 110 -1.11 -9.51 11.70
CA ARG A 110 0.34 -9.37 11.85
C ARG A 110 1.05 -9.09 10.53
N SER A 111 0.64 -9.76 9.47
CA SER A 111 1.26 -9.62 8.15
C SER A 111 0.29 -9.97 7.04
N ALA A 112 0.49 -9.35 5.88
CA ALA A 112 -0.25 -9.65 4.66
C ALA A 112 0.72 -9.86 3.50
N ARG A 113 0.44 -10.86 2.66
CA ARG A 113 1.11 -11.06 1.37
C ARG A 113 0.05 -11.09 0.28
N ILE A 114 0.17 -10.20 -0.68
CA ILE A 114 -0.85 -9.94 -1.69
C ILE A 114 -0.18 -10.11 -3.05
N ALA A 115 -0.72 -10.97 -3.90
CA ALA A 115 -0.08 -11.32 -5.16
C ALA A 115 -1.07 -11.35 -6.33
N GLY A 116 -0.61 -10.91 -7.49
CA GLY A 116 -1.44 -10.80 -8.69
C GLY A 116 -0.60 -10.65 -9.96
N LYS A 117 -1.28 -10.32 -11.05
CA LYS A 117 -0.66 -10.06 -12.36
C LYS A 117 -1.25 -8.80 -13.03
N PRO A 118 -1.04 -7.60 -12.48
CA PRO A 118 -0.41 -7.30 -11.19
C PRO A 118 -1.42 -7.35 -10.03
N ALA A 119 -0.91 -7.29 -8.79
CA ALA A 119 -1.69 -6.78 -7.67
C ALA A 119 -1.62 -5.24 -7.71
N ALA A 120 -2.72 -4.57 -7.36
CA ALA A 120 -2.82 -3.12 -7.45
C ALA A 120 -3.53 -2.54 -6.23
N PHE A 121 -3.17 -1.31 -5.86
CA PHE A 121 -3.87 -0.55 -4.83
C PHE A 121 -4.11 0.90 -5.28
N GLU A 122 -5.12 1.50 -4.67
CA GLU A 122 -5.46 2.91 -4.78
C GLU A 122 -5.81 3.42 -3.37
N GLN A 123 -5.30 4.60 -3.01
CA GLN A 123 -5.58 5.26 -1.75
C GLN A 123 -6.01 6.71 -2.00
N GLU A 124 -7.20 7.06 -1.51
CA GLU A 124 -7.69 8.44 -1.52
C GLU A 124 -7.00 9.25 -0.43
N ARG A 125 -6.71 10.53 -0.71
CA ARG A 125 -6.22 11.48 0.29
C ARG A 125 -7.10 12.70 0.28
N ALA A 126 -7.81 12.95 1.38
CA ALA A 126 -8.73 14.09 1.49
C ALA A 126 -8.06 15.46 1.28
N GLU A 127 -6.73 15.54 1.40
CA GLU A 127 -5.93 16.76 1.27
C GLU A 127 -5.42 17.02 -0.15
N PHE A 128 -5.52 16.05 -1.07
CA PHE A 128 -5.02 16.15 -2.44
C PHE A 128 -6.09 15.74 -3.46
N ASP A 129 -6.16 16.44 -4.59
CA ASP A 129 -7.13 16.15 -5.65
C ASP A 129 -6.86 14.80 -6.36
N GLU A 130 -5.67 14.22 -6.20
CA GLU A 130 -5.28 12.98 -6.87
C GLU A 130 -4.95 11.84 -5.88
N PRO A 131 -5.48 10.63 -6.12
CA PRO A 131 -5.21 9.47 -5.28
C PRO A 131 -3.80 8.93 -5.52
N VAL A 132 -3.25 8.27 -4.50
CA VAL A 132 -2.02 7.50 -4.63
C VAL A 132 -2.34 6.14 -5.23
N ARG A 133 -1.60 5.73 -6.25
CA ARG A 133 -1.78 4.43 -6.91
C ARG A 133 -0.49 3.65 -6.91
N GLY A 134 -0.59 2.33 -6.87
CA GLY A 134 0.56 1.48 -7.06
C GLY A 134 0.21 0.09 -7.55
N SER A 135 1.21 -0.58 -8.11
CA SER A 135 1.07 -1.95 -8.58
C SER A 135 2.39 -2.71 -8.51
N ALA A 136 2.30 -4.01 -8.30
CA ALA A 136 3.45 -4.92 -8.28
C ALA A 136 2.97 -6.36 -8.47
N SER A 137 3.89 -7.27 -8.78
CA SER A 137 3.57 -8.71 -8.78
C SER A 137 3.21 -9.20 -7.37
N VAL A 138 3.95 -8.70 -6.36
CA VAL A 138 3.73 -9.02 -4.95
C VAL A 138 3.83 -7.75 -4.09
N MET A 139 2.94 -7.65 -3.11
CA MET A 139 3.00 -6.66 -2.03
C MET A 139 3.02 -7.40 -0.69
N GLU A 140 3.98 -7.09 0.16
CA GLU A 140 4.13 -7.65 1.50
C GLU A 140 4.04 -6.55 2.53
N TYR A 141 3.22 -6.76 3.56
CA TYR A 141 3.06 -5.86 4.68
C TYR A 141 3.44 -6.54 5.99
N ASP A 142 4.34 -5.91 6.74
CA ASP A 142 4.61 -6.23 8.14
C ASP A 142 4.04 -5.10 9.02
N LEU A 143 3.00 -5.41 9.80
CA LEU A 143 2.32 -4.43 10.64
C LEU A 143 3.25 -3.85 11.72
N ALA A 144 4.13 -4.66 12.30
CA ALA A 144 4.96 -4.22 13.41
C ALA A 144 6.17 -3.41 12.94
N ALA A 145 6.77 -3.82 11.82
CA ALA A 145 7.80 -3.02 11.17
C ALA A 145 7.21 -1.80 10.46
N LYS A 146 5.88 -1.76 10.27
CA LYS A 146 5.15 -0.73 9.51
C LYS A 146 5.75 -0.57 8.10
N LEU A 147 6.13 -1.69 7.50
CA LEU A 147 6.87 -1.76 6.24
C LEU A 147 6.00 -2.42 5.18
N ILE A 148 5.89 -1.75 4.03
CA ILE A 148 5.36 -2.31 2.80
C ILE A 148 6.53 -2.58 1.87
N LYS A 149 6.57 -3.76 1.25
CA LYS A 149 7.49 -4.09 0.18
C LYS A 149 6.71 -4.49 -1.05
N MET A 150 6.91 -3.77 -2.14
CA MET A 150 6.36 -4.06 -3.47
C MET A 150 7.48 -4.63 -4.34
N SER A 151 7.23 -5.74 -5.03
CA SER A 151 8.25 -6.42 -5.84
C SER A 151 7.72 -7.05 -7.13
N GLY A 152 8.62 -7.19 -8.11
CA GLY A 152 8.33 -7.74 -9.44
C GLY A 152 7.60 -6.72 -10.29
N SER A 153 8.36 -5.77 -10.86
CA SER A 153 7.84 -4.59 -11.57
C SER A 153 6.99 -3.67 -10.68
N ALA A 154 7.58 -3.18 -9.59
CA ALA A 154 6.92 -2.26 -8.68
C ALA A 154 6.78 -0.86 -9.30
N TRP A 155 5.58 -0.31 -9.16
CA TRP A 155 5.20 1.01 -9.65
C TRP A 155 4.40 1.75 -8.58
N LEU A 156 4.70 3.04 -8.42
CA LEU A 156 4.00 3.95 -7.52
C LEU A 156 3.79 5.29 -8.23
N GLN A 157 2.58 5.82 -8.16
CA GLN A 157 2.22 7.15 -8.64
C GLN A 157 1.61 7.97 -7.50
N GLU A 158 2.11 9.18 -7.36
CA GLU A 158 1.63 10.17 -6.40
C GLU A 158 1.52 11.53 -7.11
N GLY A 159 0.28 11.89 -7.48
CA GLY A 159 0.03 13.03 -8.34
C GLY A 159 0.71 12.86 -9.69
N ASN A 160 1.52 13.87 -10.02
CA ASN A 160 2.37 13.94 -11.21
C ASN A 160 3.75 13.28 -11.07
N ASN A 161 4.02 12.65 -9.92
CA ASN A 161 5.26 11.92 -9.65
C ASN A 161 5.06 10.43 -9.85
N GLU A 162 6.06 9.77 -10.43
CA GLU A 162 6.06 8.34 -10.72
C GLU A 162 7.38 7.70 -10.31
N ILE A 163 7.31 6.53 -9.69
CA ILE A 163 8.46 5.72 -9.28
C ILE A 163 8.30 4.32 -9.85
N LEU A 164 9.32 3.88 -10.58
CA LEU A 164 9.44 2.53 -11.15
C LEU A 164 10.70 1.86 -10.59
N GLY A 165 10.57 0.59 -10.19
CA GLY A 165 11.72 -0.22 -9.75
C GLY A 165 11.37 -1.70 -9.66
N GLU A 166 12.39 -2.54 -9.50
CA GLU A 166 12.14 -3.97 -9.24
C GLU A 166 11.57 -4.17 -7.84
N VAL A 167 12.04 -3.36 -6.88
CA VAL A 167 11.51 -3.30 -5.52
C VAL A 167 11.30 -1.86 -5.10
N ILE A 168 10.12 -1.57 -4.53
CA ILE A 168 9.82 -0.34 -3.81
C ILE A 168 9.43 -0.71 -2.37
N ALA A 169 10.18 -0.21 -1.40
CA ALA A 169 9.91 -0.37 0.02
C ALA A 169 9.43 0.96 0.60
N TYR A 170 8.34 0.91 1.37
CA TYR A 170 7.79 2.08 2.05
C TYR A 170 7.66 1.82 3.54
N ASN A 171 8.39 2.60 4.33
CA ASN A 171 8.25 2.62 5.78
C ASN A 171 7.24 3.70 6.16
N ILE A 172 6.10 3.27 6.70
CA ILE A 172 4.98 4.13 7.08
C ILE A 172 5.32 4.99 8.30
N ALA A 173 6.08 4.45 9.25
CA ALA A 173 6.44 5.18 10.48
C ALA A 173 7.42 6.32 10.21
N GLU A 174 8.39 6.06 9.33
CA GLU A 174 9.42 7.03 8.94
C GLU A 174 9.01 7.85 7.72
N GLN A 175 7.87 7.55 7.11
CA GLN A 175 7.39 8.21 5.91
C GLN A 175 8.40 8.15 4.76
N ARG A 176 9.14 7.03 4.67
CA ARG A 176 10.33 6.90 3.84
C ARG A 176 10.12 5.87 2.73
N VAL A 177 10.36 6.29 1.49
CA VAL A 177 10.38 5.43 0.30
C VAL A 177 11.82 5.09 -0.05
N ILE A 178 12.10 3.80 -0.32
CA ILE A 178 13.36 3.30 -0.86
C ILE A 178 13.01 2.46 -2.09
N ALA A 179 13.53 2.85 -3.25
CA ALA A 179 13.43 2.05 -4.47
C ALA A 179 14.81 1.46 -4.80
N THR A 180 14.84 0.17 -5.18
CA THR A 180 16.07 -0.52 -5.54
C THR A 180 15.94 -1.23 -6.88
N SER A 181 17.07 -1.32 -7.58
CA SER A 181 17.25 -2.20 -8.74
C SER A 181 17.21 -3.66 -8.34
N ASP A 182 17.08 -4.54 -9.32
CA ASP A 182 17.30 -5.98 -9.15
C ASP A 182 18.75 -6.28 -8.66
N GLU A 183 18.96 -7.45 -8.07
CA GLU A 183 20.27 -7.89 -7.56
C GLU A 183 21.34 -7.99 -8.67
N ALA A 184 20.92 -8.13 -9.93
CA ALA A 184 21.80 -8.17 -11.10
C ALA A 184 22.17 -6.77 -11.65
N GLY A 185 21.57 -5.69 -11.11
CA GLY A 185 21.81 -4.31 -11.56
C GLY A 185 21.36 -4.02 -12.99
N SER A 186 20.49 -4.87 -13.55
CA SER A 186 20.03 -4.79 -14.93
C SER A 186 18.87 -3.79 -15.10
N GLN A 187 18.07 -3.57 -14.05
CA GLN A 187 16.96 -2.63 -14.04
C GLN A 187 17.24 -1.43 -13.13
N ARG A 188 17.35 -0.24 -13.71
CA ARG A 188 17.56 1.00 -12.95
C ARG A 188 16.25 1.50 -12.35
N VAL A 189 16.33 2.09 -11.16
CA VAL A 189 15.22 2.88 -10.61
C VAL A 189 14.98 4.07 -11.52
N GLN A 190 13.73 4.28 -11.92
CA GLN A 190 13.32 5.44 -12.70
C GLN A 190 12.34 6.27 -11.86
N ILE A 191 12.66 7.55 -11.70
CA ILE A 191 11.80 8.52 -11.01
C ILE A 191 11.47 9.60 -12.03
N THR A 192 10.18 9.77 -12.30
CA THR A 192 9.66 10.84 -13.15
C THR A 192 8.98 11.87 -12.26
N ILE A 193 9.37 13.13 -12.38
CA ILE A 193 8.74 14.25 -11.68
C ILE A 193 8.20 15.16 -12.77
N THR A 194 6.88 15.33 -12.83
CA THR A 194 6.24 16.25 -13.77
C THR A 194 5.85 17.53 -13.01
N PRO A 195 6.47 18.69 -13.31
CA PRO A 195 6.09 19.95 -12.69
C PRO A 195 4.68 20.40 -13.11
N ASP A 196 3.89 20.92 -12.17
CA ASP A 196 2.57 21.48 -12.46
C ASP A 196 2.69 22.84 -13.18
N GLU A 197 2.07 23.00 -14.36
CA GLU A 197 2.02 24.28 -15.08
C GLU A 197 1.27 25.41 -14.32
N ASN A 198 0.56 25.08 -13.22
CA ASN A 198 -0.24 26.05 -12.48
C ASN A 198 0.55 26.92 -11.48
N THR A 199 1.86 26.72 -11.32
CA THR A 199 2.70 27.71 -10.62
C THR A 199 3.24 28.74 -11.61
N ARG A 200 2.36 29.59 -12.14
CA ARG A 200 2.80 30.85 -12.74
C ARG A 200 3.35 31.72 -11.61
N ILE A 201 4.66 31.80 -11.48
CA ILE A 201 5.28 32.86 -10.68
C ILE A 201 4.91 34.16 -11.38
N GLU A 202 3.87 34.85 -10.91
CA GLU A 202 3.68 36.25 -11.25
C GLU A 202 4.90 36.99 -10.72
N ILE A 203 5.79 37.36 -11.63
CA ILE A 203 6.83 38.34 -11.34
C ILE A 203 6.04 39.64 -11.05
N PRO A 204 6.08 40.18 -9.81
CA PRO A 204 5.42 41.45 -9.54
C PRO A 204 5.97 42.47 -10.51
N LYS A 205 5.06 43.10 -11.27
CA LYS A 205 5.43 44.17 -12.20
C LYS A 205 6.16 45.24 -11.38
N PRO A 206 7.39 45.65 -11.78
CA PRO A 206 8.09 46.69 -11.04
C PRO A 206 7.20 47.93 -10.96
N PRO A 207 7.21 48.63 -9.80
CA PRO A 207 6.42 49.84 -9.65
C PRO A 207 6.77 50.80 -10.79
N VAL A 208 5.73 51.28 -11.46
CA VAL A 208 5.87 52.36 -12.45
C VAL A 208 6.10 53.62 -11.64
N ASP A 209 7.36 54.06 -11.56
CA ASP A 209 7.68 55.38 -11.03
C ASP A 209 6.98 56.45 -11.88
N LYS A 210 6.24 57.34 -11.22
CA LYS A 210 5.67 58.56 -11.78
C LYS A 210 6.52 59.75 -11.37
#